data_AF-A0A2A4MUE1-F1
#
_entry.id   AF-A0A2A4MUE1-F1
#
_cell.length_a   1.000
_cell.length_b   1.000
_cell.length_c   1.000
_cell.angle_alpha   90.00
_cell.angle_beta   90.00
_cell.angle_gamma   90.00
#
_symmetry.space_group_name_H-M   'P 1'
#
loop_
_entity.id
_entity.type
_entity.pdbx_description
1 polymer ?
#
loop_
_entity_poly.entity_id
_entity_poly.type
_entity_poly.pdbx_seq_one_letter_code
_entity_poly.pdbx_strand_id
1 'polypeptide(L)'
;MQILELLFYLIMSIFLFKHFANPEFTRKVSFVSIAGTSLSILTLHLIFEGPRWQLIPVYFVFLLLLLLCLKKKRSNIILRIFGAGTAGLLILLSAFLSHQLPVLKLPKPIGPFAVGTFSYSVVDDSRIESYDPEGKAKRELFVEVWYPASESENLSSYPLRS
;
A
#
# COMPACT_ATOMS: atom_id res chain seq x y z
N MET A 1 6.38 11.37 4.60
CA MET A 1 6.34 10.09 5.34
C MET A 1 5.49 10.29 6.57
N GLN A 2 4.53 9.41 6.81
CA GLN A 2 3.76 9.47 8.05
C GLN A 2 4.59 8.85 9.20
N ILE A 3 4.29 9.21 10.44
CA ILE A 3 5.17 8.89 11.57
C ILE A 3 5.13 7.40 11.93
N LEU A 4 3.98 6.73 11.76
CA LEU A 4 3.86 5.30 12.07
C LEU A 4 4.58 4.45 11.02
N GLU A 5 4.60 4.85 9.74
CA GLU A 5 5.39 4.20 8.69
C GLU A 5 6.89 4.18 9.04
N LEU A 6 7.44 5.33 9.46
CA LEU A 6 8.84 5.45 9.84
C LEU A 6 9.18 4.55 11.03
N LEU A 7 8.32 4.56 12.06
CA LEU A 7 8.46 3.68 13.21
C LEU A 7 8.38 2.21 12.80
N PHE A 8 7.51 1.86 11.85
CA PHE A 8 7.38 0.51 11.33
C PHE A 8 8.64 0.06 10.58
N TYR A 9 9.22 0.88 9.71
CA TYR A 9 10.49 0.56 9.05
C TYR A 9 11.65 0.41 10.05
N LEU A 10 11.68 1.24 11.09
CA LEU A 10 12.70 1.20 12.13
C LEU A 10 12.60 -0.11 12.92
N ILE A 11 11.41 -0.46 13.42
CA ILE A 11 11.22 -1.70 14.18
C ILE A 11 11.49 -2.92 13.30
N MET A 12 11.13 -2.89 12.02
CA MET A 12 11.41 -3.96 11.06
C MET A 12 12.91 -4.15 10.80
N SER A 13 13.67 -3.05 10.73
CA SER A 13 15.13 -3.09 10.60
C SER A 13 15.79 -3.71 11.84
N ILE A 14 15.31 -3.34 13.04
CA ILE A 14 15.76 -3.97 14.31
C ILE A 14 15.38 -5.45 14.33
N PHE A 15 14.18 -5.79 13.86
CA PHE A 15 13.69 -7.17 13.88
C PHE A 15 14.52 -8.08 12.97
N LEU A 16 14.82 -7.58 11.76
CA LEU A 16 15.72 -8.23 10.82
C LEU A 16 17.12 -8.37 11.43
N PHE A 17 17.70 -7.29 11.92
CA PHE A 17 19.03 -7.31 12.52
C PHE A 17 19.10 -8.35 13.64
N LYS A 18 18.12 -8.40 14.53
CA LYS A 18 18.09 -9.41 15.59
C LYS A 18 18.01 -10.84 15.08
N HIS A 19 17.13 -11.12 14.12
CA HIS A 19 16.98 -12.47 13.59
C HIS A 19 18.28 -12.98 12.94
N PHE A 20 19.06 -12.08 12.32
CA PHE A 20 20.27 -12.40 11.56
C PHE A 20 21.59 -12.17 12.33
N ALA A 21 21.60 -11.36 13.39
CA ALA A 21 22.77 -11.09 14.23
C ALA A 21 23.16 -12.28 15.13
N ASN A 22 24.33 -12.16 15.74
CA ASN A 22 24.79 -13.12 16.74
C ASN A 22 23.90 -13.07 18.00
N PRO A 23 23.52 -14.23 18.56
CA PRO A 23 22.59 -14.30 19.67
C PRO A 23 23.16 -13.68 20.96
N GLU A 24 24.49 -13.61 21.10
CA GLU A 24 25.16 -12.97 22.24
C GLU A 24 24.85 -11.47 22.32
N PHE A 25 24.80 -10.78 21.18
CA PHE A 25 24.57 -9.34 21.10
C PHE A 25 23.10 -8.95 21.37
N THR A 26 22.17 -9.90 21.17
CA THR A 26 20.72 -9.62 21.20
C THR A 26 19.97 -10.35 22.30
N ARG A 27 20.70 -11.03 23.19
CA ARG A 27 20.18 -11.90 24.26
C ARG A 27 19.19 -11.21 25.20
N LYS A 28 19.34 -9.89 25.43
CA LYS A 28 18.47 -9.12 26.35
C LYS A 28 17.09 -8.81 25.76
N VAL A 29 16.93 -8.87 24.44
CA VAL A 29 15.68 -8.49 23.78
C VAL A 29 14.91 -9.76 23.45
N SER A 30 13.64 -9.89 23.86
CA SER A 30 12.81 -11.07 23.53
C SER A 30 12.20 -10.96 22.12
N PHE A 31 12.17 -12.05 21.35
CA PHE A 31 11.57 -12.04 20.00
C PHE A 31 10.08 -11.69 20.06
N VAL A 32 9.39 -12.24 21.06
CA VAL A 32 7.96 -11.99 21.30
C VAL A 32 7.70 -10.50 21.54
N SER A 33 8.57 -9.81 22.28
CA SER A 33 8.42 -8.37 22.52
C SER A 33 8.53 -7.57 21.21
N ILE A 34 9.52 -7.88 20.36
CA ILE A 34 9.66 -7.18 19.07
C ILE A 34 8.48 -7.47 18.16
N ALA A 35 8.11 -8.74 18.00
CA ALA A 35 6.97 -9.16 17.19
C ALA A 35 5.66 -8.49 17.66
N GLY A 36 5.46 -8.41 18.98
CA GLY A 36 4.34 -7.71 19.59
C GLY A 36 4.35 -6.22 19.27
N THR A 37 5.48 -5.53 19.47
CA THR A 37 5.60 -4.10 19.15
C THR A 37 5.40 -3.81 17.66
N SER A 38 5.94 -4.63 16.76
CA SER A 38 5.74 -4.45 15.32
C SER A 38 4.29 -4.68 14.91
N LEU A 39 3.61 -5.66 15.54
CA LEU A 39 2.20 -5.90 15.30
C LEU A 39 1.34 -4.74 15.81
N SER A 40 1.62 -4.20 17.00
CA SER A 40 0.92 -3.03 17.53
C SER A 40 1.08 -1.80 16.63
N ILE A 41 2.31 -1.51 16.17
CA ILE A 41 2.56 -0.39 15.25
C ILE A 41 1.82 -0.61 13.93
N LEU A 42 1.85 -1.82 13.38
CA LEU A 42 1.14 -2.15 12.15
C LEU A 42 -0.38 -1.94 12.29
N THR A 43 -0.97 -2.41 13.39
CA THR A 43 -2.41 -2.22 13.65
C THR A 43 -2.76 -0.75 13.78
N LEU A 44 -1.97 0.03 14.50
CA LEU A 44 -2.17 1.48 14.61
C LEU A 44 -2.06 2.17 13.25
N HIS A 45 -1.06 1.81 12.43
CA HIS A 45 -0.91 2.33 11.07
C HIS A 45 -2.14 2.03 10.22
N LEU A 46 -2.65 0.79 10.23
CA LEU A 46 -3.83 0.41 9.45
C LEU A 46 -5.09 1.19 9.86
N ILE A 47 -5.24 1.54 11.14
CA ILE A 47 -6.39 2.30 11.66
C ILE A 47 -6.28 3.79 11.34
N PHE A 48 -5.12 4.41 11.60
CA PHE A 48 -4.97 5.87 11.54
C PHE A 48 -4.49 6.39 10.19
N GLU A 49 -3.63 5.64 9.51
CA GLU A 49 -2.97 6.07 8.28
C GLU A 49 -3.53 5.38 7.03
N GLY A 50 -4.22 4.26 7.23
CA GLY A 50 -4.85 3.44 6.19
C GLY A 50 -3.86 2.51 5.48
N PRO A 51 -4.35 1.41 4.88
CA PRO A 51 -3.50 0.47 4.15
C PRO A 51 -2.91 1.12 2.91
N ARG A 52 -1.58 1.06 2.78
CA ARG A 52 -0.84 1.54 1.61
C ARG A 52 -0.21 0.38 0.87
N TRP A 53 -0.44 0.32 -0.43
CA TRP A 53 0.11 -0.75 -1.26
C TRP A 53 1.64 -0.66 -1.38
N GLN A 54 2.24 0.53 -1.21
CA GLN A 54 3.70 0.73 -1.17
C GLN A 54 4.38 -0.05 -0.01
N LEU A 55 3.61 -0.38 1.04
CA LEU A 55 4.08 -1.14 2.21
C LEU A 55 3.94 -2.67 2.04
N ILE A 56 3.34 -3.15 0.95
CA ILE A 56 3.21 -4.59 0.69
C ILE A 56 4.54 -5.35 0.83
N PRO A 57 5.68 -4.89 0.29
CA PRO A 57 6.94 -5.61 0.43
C PRO A 57 7.40 -5.75 1.88
N VAL A 58 7.23 -4.72 2.72
CA VAL A 58 7.62 -4.77 4.14
C VAL A 58 6.65 -5.61 4.97
N TYR A 59 5.34 -5.61 4.64
CA TYR A 59 4.36 -6.52 5.26
C TYR A 59 4.68 -7.98 4.98
N PHE A 60 5.09 -8.28 3.75
CA PHE A 60 5.53 -9.62 3.38
C PHE A 60 6.77 -10.05 4.17
N VAL A 61 7.77 -9.17 4.32
CA VAL A 61 8.96 -9.43 5.15
C VAL A 61 8.56 -9.64 6.61
N PHE A 62 7.63 -8.85 7.16
CA PHE A 62 7.13 -9.04 8.52
C PHE A 62 6.51 -10.41 8.73
N LEU A 63 5.61 -10.82 7.84
CA LEU A 63 4.99 -12.15 7.87
C LEU A 63 6.04 -13.26 7.79
N LEU A 64 7.01 -13.12 6.88
CA LEU A 64 8.09 -14.10 6.73
C LEU A 64 8.93 -14.21 8.02
N LEU A 65 9.29 -13.10 8.65
CA LEU A 65 10.05 -13.09 9.91
C LEU A 65 9.27 -13.76 11.06
N LEU A 66 7.95 -13.54 11.14
CA LEU A 66 7.10 -14.24 12.11
C LEU A 66 7.13 -15.75 11.90
N LEU A 67 6.94 -16.21 10.67
CA LEU A 67 6.96 -17.63 10.32
C LEU A 67 8.33 -18.27 10.58
N LEU A 68 9.41 -17.55 10.25
CA LEU A 68 10.78 -18.01 10.52
C LEU A 68 11.06 -18.15 12.01
N CYS A 69 10.34 -17.45 12.87
CA CYS A 69 10.53 -17.59 14.31
C CYS A 69 9.88 -18.81 14.93
N LEU A 70 8.85 -19.36 14.28
CA LEU A 70 8.24 -20.62 14.67
C LEU A 70 9.21 -21.79 14.40
N LYS A 71 10.21 -21.61 13.54
CA LYS A 71 11.22 -22.64 13.26
C LYS A 71 12.19 -22.77 14.43
N LYS A 72 12.21 -23.97 15.03
CA LYS A 72 13.13 -24.36 16.12
C LYS A 72 14.58 -24.60 15.66
N LYS A 73 14.78 -24.94 14.38
CA LYS A 73 16.10 -25.24 13.80
C LYS A 73 16.66 -24.02 13.07
N ARG A 74 17.94 -23.72 13.30
CA ARG A 74 18.65 -22.72 12.50
C ARG A 74 18.91 -23.23 11.09
N SER A 75 18.69 -22.34 10.12
CA SER A 75 19.06 -22.57 8.72
C SER A 75 20.58 -22.42 8.52
N ASN A 76 21.08 -22.93 7.39
CA ASN A 76 22.47 -22.77 6.99
C ASN A 76 22.84 -21.29 6.83
N ILE A 77 24.09 -20.96 7.11
CA ILE A 77 24.55 -19.56 7.14
C ILE A 77 24.42 -18.86 5.77
N ILE A 78 24.59 -19.58 4.67
CA ILE A 78 24.43 -19.05 3.31
C ILE A 78 22.97 -18.60 3.08
N LEU A 79 21.99 -19.47 3.37
CA LEU A 79 20.57 -19.13 3.27
C LEU A 79 20.19 -17.96 4.18
N ARG A 80 20.86 -17.86 5.33
CA ARG A 80 20.65 -16.77 6.29
C ARG A 80 21.18 -15.44 5.73
N ILE A 81 22.35 -15.41 5.10
CA ILE A 81 22.88 -14.20 4.45
C ILE A 81 22.02 -13.78 3.26
N PHE A 82 21.68 -14.72 2.37
CA PHE A 82 20.79 -14.44 1.23
C PHE A 82 19.43 -13.94 1.68
N GLY A 83 18.81 -14.58 2.68
CA GLY A 83 17.52 -14.16 3.25
C GLY A 83 17.57 -12.80 3.92
N ALA A 84 18.67 -12.45 4.59
CA ALA A 84 18.85 -11.11 5.16
C ALA A 84 18.98 -10.05 4.07
N GLY A 85 19.77 -10.33 3.02
CA GLY A 85 19.97 -9.44 1.89
C GLY A 85 18.68 -9.15 1.14
N THR A 86 17.90 -10.19 0.83
CA THR A 86 16.61 -10.03 0.14
C THR A 86 15.59 -9.29 1.00
N ALA A 87 15.47 -9.62 2.29
CA ALA A 87 14.57 -8.92 3.20
C ALA A 87 14.97 -7.44 3.39
N GLY A 88 16.27 -7.15 3.53
CA GLY A 88 16.78 -5.79 3.60
C GLY A 88 16.49 -4.99 2.32
N LEU A 89 16.71 -5.61 1.16
CA LEU A 89 16.39 -4.99 -0.13
C LEU A 89 14.89 -4.68 -0.27
N LEU A 90 14.00 -5.58 0.16
CA LEU A 90 12.55 -5.37 0.14
C LEU A 90 12.12 -4.23 1.07
N ILE A 91 12.74 -4.11 2.25
CA ILE A 91 12.51 -2.99 3.16
C ILE A 91 12.93 -1.67 2.50
N LEU A 92 14.13 -1.62 1.91
CA LEU A 92 14.63 -0.43 1.21
C LEU A 92 13.77 -0.07 -0.01
N LEU A 93 13.36 -1.07 -0.79
CA LEU A 93 12.47 -0.89 -1.94
C LEU A 93 11.13 -0.30 -1.49
N SER A 94 10.53 -0.84 -0.43
CA SER A 94 9.28 -0.29 0.12
C SER A 94 9.46 1.14 0.60
N ALA A 95 10.54 1.44 1.32
CA ALA A 95 10.83 2.82 1.77
C ALA A 95 11.03 3.78 0.59
N PHE A 96 11.69 3.31 -0.48
CA PHE A 96 11.88 4.08 -1.71
C PHE A 96 10.55 4.34 -2.42
N LEU A 97 9.69 3.33 -2.58
CA LEU A 97 8.35 3.50 -3.17
C LEU A 97 7.52 4.49 -2.36
N SER A 98 7.50 4.36 -1.03
CA SER A 98 6.78 5.28 -0.13
C SER A 98 7.31 6.71 -0.22
N HIS A 99 8.60 6.89 -0.55
CA HIS A 99 9.19 8.22 -0.73
C HIS A 99 8.82 8.83 -2.08
N GLN A 100 8.97 8.06 -3.17
CA GLN A 100 8.83 8.56 -4.54
C GLN A 100 7.38 8.65 -5.01
N LEU A 101 6.49 7.82 -4.44
CA LEU A 101 5.06 7.79 -4.76
C LEU A 101 4.25 8.30 -3.57
N PRO A 102 4.25 9.63 -3.32
CA PRO A 102 3.47 10.20 -2.23
C PRO A 102 1.99 9.99 -2.49
N VAL A 103 1.22 9.83 -1.40
CA VAL A 103 -0.23 9.82 -1.48
C VAL A 103 -0.69 11.18 -1.99
N LEU A 104 -1.26 11.19 -3.20
CA LEU A 104 -1.91 12.35 -3.80
C LEU A 104 -3.02 12.82 -2.87
N LYS A 105 -2.77 13.94 -2.18
CA LYS A 105 -3.82 14.67 -1.46
C LYS A 105 -4.28 15.79 -2.35
N LEU A 106 -5.49 15.66 -2.89
CA LEU A 106 -6.11 16.75 -3.63
C LEU A 106 -6.33 17.94 -2.67
N PRO A 107 -6.00 19.17 -3.09
CA PRO A 107 -6.30 20.34 -2.27
C PRO A 107 -7.81 20.44 -2.06
N LYS A 108 -8.23 20.95 -0.90
CA LYS A 108 -9.65 21.22 -0.67
C LYS A 108 -10.12 22.24 -1.73
N PRO A 109 -11.28 22.01 -2.38
CA PRO A 109 -11.86 23.00 -3.29
C PRO A 109 -12.00 24.36 -2.60
N ILE A 110 -11.53 25.42 -3.25
CA ILE A 110 -11.56 26.80 -2.71
C ILE A 110 -12.88 27.51 -3.06
N GLY A 111 -13.63 26.97 -4.03
CA GLY A 111 -14.88 27.55 -4.50
C GLY A 111 -16.02 27.44 -3.48
N PRO A 112 -17.09 28.24 -3.67
CA PRO A 112 -18.24 28.27 -2.76
C PRO A 112 -19.15 27.03 -2.85
N PHE A 113 -18.93 26.16 -3.84
CA PHE A 113 -19.72 24.96 -4.08
C PHE A 113 -18.92 23.70 -3.77
N ALA A 114 -19.61 22.67 -3.28
CA ALA A 114 -19.04 21.32 -3.21
C ALA A 114 -18.80 20.77 -4.63
N VAL A 115 -17.96 19.75 -4.75
CA VAL A 115 -17.68 19.09 -6.04
C VAL A 115 -18.36 17.74 -6.05
N GLY A 116 -19.32 17.57 -6.96
CA GLY A 116 -19.92 16.28 -7.28
C GLY A 116 -19.15 15.61 -8.42
N THR A 117 -19.12 14.28 -8.41
CA THR A 117 -18.43 13.48 -9.42
C THR A 117 -19.32 12.35 -9.90
N PHE A 118 -19.40 12.11 -11.21
CA PHE A 118 -19.99 10.88 -11.75
C PHE A 118 -19.22 10.38 -12.96
N SER A 119 -19.28 9.08 -13.18
CA SER A 119 -18.65 8.44 -14.33
C SER A 119 -19.71 7.70 -15.14
N TYR A 120 -19.60 7.77 -16.46
CA TYR A 120 -20.46 7.02 -17.36
C TYR A 120 -19.69 6.60 -18.60
N SER A 121 -20.15 5.55 -19.26
CA SER A 121 -19.61 5.15 -20.55
C SER A 121 -20.60 5.45 -21.67
N VAL A 122 -20.08 5.91 -22.80
CA VAL A 122 -20.84 6.19 -24.02
C VAL A 122 -20.26 5.35 -25.14
N VAL A 123 -21.13 4.58 -25.80
CA VAL A 123 -20.76 3.85 -27.00
C VAL A 123 -21.13 4.69 -28.22
N ASP A 124 -20.15 4.93 -29.08
CA ASP A 124 -20.34 5.56 -30.38
C ASP A 124 -20.56 4.47 -31.44
N ASP A 125 -21.84 4.22 -31.75
CA ASP A 125 -22.25 3.20 -32.72
C ASP A 125 -21.80 3.50 -34.16
N SER A 126 -21.43 4.76 -34.45
CA SER A 126 -21.03 5.18 -35.80
C SER A 126 -19.60 4.79 -36.16
N ARG A 127 -18.78 4.43 -35.17
CA ARG A 127 -17.34 4.14 -35.36
C ARG A 127 -16.93 2.80 -34.75
N ILE A 128 -15.99 2.14 -35.42
CA ILE A 128 -15.30 0.95 -34.92
C ILE A 128 -14.12 1.40 -34.06
N GLU A 129 -13.84 0.67 -32.98
CA GLU A 129 -12.67 0.90 -32.14
C GLU A 129 -11.38 0.69 -32.95
N SER A 130 -10.54 1.73 -33.03
CA SER A 130 -9.32 1.70 -33.85
C SER A 130 -8.26 0.75 -33.29
N TYR A 131 -8.32 0.46 -31.99
CA TYR A 131 -7.41 -0.46 -31.32
C TYR A 131 -7.97 -1.89 -31.19
N ASP A 132 -9.12 -2.20 -31.80
CA ASP A 132 -9.64 -3.56 -31.85
C ASP A 132 -9.04 -4.32 -33.04
N PRO A 133 -8.17 -5.33 -32.79
CA PRO A 133 -7.56 -6.12 -33.85
C PRO A 133 -8.59 -6.94 -34.66
N GLU A 134 -9.77 -7.23 -34.10
CA GLU A 134 -10.84 -7.95 -34.81
C GLU A 134 -11.79 -7.02 -35.57
N GLY A 135 -11.74 -5.71 -35.30
CA GLY A 135 -12.59 -4.69 -35.93
C GLY A 135 -14.10 -4.89 -35.69
N LYS A 136 -14.48 -5.52 -34.58
CA LYS A 136 -15.88 -5.85 -34.22
C LYS A 136 -16.43 -4.91 -33.15
N ALA A 137 -15.58 -4.41 -32.25
CA ALA A 137 -15.97 -3.55 -31.15
C ALA A 137 -16.31 -2.14 -31.64
N LYS A 138 -17.37 -1.57 -31.07
CA LYS A 138 -17.70 -0.16 -31.22
C LYS A 138 -16.82 0.68 -30.31
N ARG A 139 -16.60 1.94 -30.67
CA ARG A 139 -15.81 2.87 -29.86
C ARG A 139 -16.56 3.21 -28.58
N GLU A 140 -16.03 2.80 -27.43
CA GLU A 140 -16.56 3.17 -26.11
C GLU A 140 -15.68 4.27 -25.48
N LEU A 141 -16.32 5.28 -24.91
CA LEU A 141 -15.67 6.39 -24.23
C LEU A 141 -16.09 6.40 -22.76
N PHE A 142 -15.13 6.18 -21.87
CA PHE A 142 -15.32 6.38 -20.45
C PHE A 142 -15.14 7.87 -20.12
N VAL A 143 -16.16 8.48 -19.54
CA VAL A 143 -16.17 9.91 -19.20
C VAL A 143 -16.38 10.06 -17.70
N GLU A 144 -15.51 10.84 -17.06
CA GLU A 144 -15.67 11.28 -15.68
C GLU A 144 -15.96 12.79 -15.68
N VAL A 145 -17.04 13.18 -15.01
CA VAL A 145 -17.50 14.58 -14.95
C VAL A 145 -17.44 15.07 -13.52
N TRP A 146 -16.80 16.23 -13.33
CA TRP A 146 -16.76 16.97 -12.07
C TRP A 146 -17.58 18.26 -12.22
N TYR A 147 -18.53 18.49 -11.31
CA TYR A 147 -19.48 19.61 -11.41
C TYR A 147 -19.77 20.23 -10.03
N PRO A 148 -20.17 21.51 -9.95
CA PRO A 148 -20.62 22.13 -8.71
C PRO A 148 -21.86 21.41 -8.16
N ALA A 149 -21.80 20.99 -6.91
CA ALA A 149 -22.88 20.28 -6.24
C ALA A 149 -23.27 20.97 -4.92
N SER A 150 -24.49 20.69 -4.46
CA SER A 150 -24.93 20.99 -3.10
C SER A 150 -24.38 19.94 -2.12
N GLU A 151 -24.19 20.32 -0.85
CA GLU A 151 -23.82 19.40 0.24
C GLU A 151 -24.99 18.49 0.65
N SER A 152 -25.52 17.66 -0.27
CA SER A 152 -26.64 16.74 0.01
C SER A 152 -26.20 15.28 -0.09
N GLU A 153 -26.50 14.47 0.94
CA GLU A 153 -26.11 13.06 1.06
C GLU A 153 -26.78 12.08 0.07
N ASN A 154 -27.78 12.53 -0.70
CA ASN A 154 -28.53 11.66 -1.63
C ASN A 154 -28.00 11.75 -3.07
N LEU A 155 -26.91 11.03 -3.36
CA LEU A 155 -26.29 10.91 -4.69
C LEU A 155 -26.82 9.71 -5.49
N SER A 156 -28.14 9.47 -5.51
CA SER A 156 -28.71 8.25 -6.09
C SER A 156 -29.11 8.34 -7.56
N SER A 157 -28.74 9.40 -8.31
CA SER A 157 -29.05 9.47 -9.75
C SER A 157 -28.05 10.33 -10.51
N TYR A 158 -27.53 9.80 -11.63
CA TYR A 158 -26.85 10.61 -12.65
C TYR A 158 -27.80 11.73 -13.10
N PRO A 159 -27.38 13.01 -13.08
CA PRO A 159 -28.25 14.13 -13.45
C PRO A 159 -28.63 14.16 -14.95
N LEU A 160 -28.18 13.18 -15.76
CA LEU A 160 -28.26 13.19 -17.22
C LEU A 160 -29.24 12.16 -17.83
N ARG A 161 -30.28 11.71 -17.11
CA ARG A 161 -31.29 10.81 -17.72
C ARG A 161 -32.70 11.39 -17.64
N SER A 162 -33.07 12.15 -18.67
CA SER A 162 -34.44 12.29 -19.18
C SER A 162 -34.45 11.88 -20.65
#